data_AF-A0A3N5HTV2-F1
#
_entry.id   AF-A0A3N5HTV2-F1
#
_cell.length_a   1.000
_cell.length_b   1.000
_cell.length_c   1.000
_cell.angle_alpha   90.00
_cell.angle_beta   90.00
_cell.angle_gamma   90.00
#
_symmetry.space_group_name_H-M   'P 1'
#
loop_
_entity.id
_entity.type
_entity.pdbx_description
1 polymer ?
#
loop_
_entity_poly.entity_id
_entity_poly.type
_entity_poly.pdbx_seq_one_letter_code
_entity_poly.pdbx_strand_id
1 'polypeptide(L)'
;MIGAQLARLNPEAESFEGGGGSPNPALFPPQSHPDGLSLETWSENWWRWVLSIPSAQNPILSVTSDCSAGQGGPVFYVPPFPVGSKNLTRSCVVEQGKAVAITLSSVLNDYPCPDPAFQPAPGQSLFDFLLAGAVAF
;
A
#
# COMPACT_ATOMS: atom_id res chain seq x y z
N MET A 1 -5.24 -6.31 6.00
CA MET A 1 -5.95 -5.58 4.91
C MET A 1 -5.19 -4.29 4.62
N ILE A 2 -5.20 -3.83 3.36
CA ILE A 2 -4.65 -2.54 2.96
C ILE A 2 -5.74 -1.74 2.27
N GLY A 3 -5.88 -0.47 2.67
CA GLY A 3 -6.52 0.54 1.83
C GLY A 3 -5.45 1.26 1.03
N ALA A 4 -5.39 1.02 -0.28
CA ALA A 4 -4.48 1.73 -1.17
C ALA A 4 -5.26 2.58 -2.17
N GLN A 5 -4.77 3.79 -2.40
CA GLN A 5 -5.22 4.67 -3.47
C GLN A 5 -4.15 4.65 -4.56
N LEU A 6 -4.53 4.34 -5.80
CA LEU A 6 -3.64 4.53 -6.96
C LEU A 6 -4.05 5.80 -7.72
N ALA A 7 -3.03 6.50 -8.22
CA ALA A 7 -3.18 7.66 -9.09
C ALA A 7 -2.11 7.67 -10.19
N ARG A 8 -2.35 8.30 -11.33
CA ARG A 8 -1.25 8.69 -12.23
C ARG A 8 -0.95 10.17 -12.07
N LEU A 9 0.33 10.48 -11.87
CA LEU A 9 0.78 11.87 -11.87
C LEU A 9 0.86 12.33 -13.32
N ASN A 10 -0.16 13.04 -13.77
CA ASN A 10 -0.12 13.72 -15.06
C ASN A 10 0.18 15.21 -14.81
N PRO A 11 1.32 15.75 -15.29
CA PRO A 11 1.60 17.18 -15.19
C PRO A 11 0.63 18.03 -16.05
N GLU A 12 -0.14 17.41 -16.95
CA GLU A 12 -1.07 18.04 -17.88
C GLU A 12 -2.47 17.41 -17.75
N ALA A 13 -3.09 17.47 -16.57
CA ALA A 13 -4.42 16.90 -16.35
C ALA A 13 -5.51 17.68 -17.11
N GLU A 14 -5.76 17.33 -18.37
CA GLU A 14 -6.99 17.68 -19.06
C GLU A 14 -8.13 16.76 -18.60
N SER A 15 -9.26 17.39 -18.28
CA SER A 15 -10.49 16.75 -17.81
C SER A 15 -11.11 15.86 -18.89
N PHE A 16 -11.30 14.57 -18.59
CA PHE A 16 -12.17 13.70 -19.35
C PHE A 16 -13.51 13.53 -18.61
N GLU A 17 -14.59 14.04 -19.21
CA GLU A 17 -15.96 13.73 -18.78
C GLU A 17 -16.40 12.39 -19.39
N GLY A 18 -16.81 11.45 -18.53
CA GLY A 18 -17.40 10.19 -18.97
C GLY A 18 -17.73 9.24 -17.82
N GLY A 19 -18.99 9.26 -17.38
CA GLY A 19 -19.70 8.15 -16.73
C GLY A 19 -19.14 7.60 -15.41
N GLY A 20 -19.67 8.09 -14.27
CA GLY A 20 -19.51 7.42 -12.96
C GLY A 20 -18.07 7.37 -12.39
N GLY A 21 -17.17 8.22 -12.91
CA GLY A 21 -15.78 8.31 -12.49
C GLY A 21 -15.56 9.18 -11.24
N SER A 22 -14.44 8.98 -10.56
CA SER A 22 -14.04 9.81 -9.42
C SER A 22 -13.93 11.28 -9.85
N PRO A 23 -14.33 12.24 -8.98
CA PRO A 23 -14.25 13.68 -9.29
C PRO A 23 -12.81 14.19 -9.48
N ASN A 24 -11.81 13.37 -9.15
CA ASN A 24 -10.41 13.62 -9.45
C ASN A 24 -9.95 12.71 -10.60
N PRO A 25 -9.60 13.26 -11.78
CA PRO A 25 -9.18 12.47 -12.95
C PRO A 25 -7.82 11.78 -12.76
N ALA A 26 -7.02 12.20 -11.77
CA ALA A 26 -5.77 11.52 -11.44
C ALA A 26 -6.00 10.19 -10.72
N LEU A 27 -7.17 10.00 -10.07
CA LEU A 27 -7.49 8.80 -9.30
C LEU A 27 -8.02 7.70 -10.20
N PHE A 28 -7.57 6.48 -9.94
CA PHE A 28 -8.15 5.30 -10.54
C PHE A 28 -9.48 4.95 -9.85
N PRO A 29 -10.58 4.69 -10.60
CA PRO A 29 -11.83 4.21 -10.01
C PRO A 29 -11.66 2.87 -9.28
N PRO A 30 -12.47 2.55 -8.26
CA PRO A 30 -12.32 1.34 -7.45
C PRO A 30 -12.29 0.01 -8.24
N GLN A 31 -13.04 -0.06 -9.34
CA GLN A 31 -13.16 -1.27 -10.18
C GLN A 31 -12.21 -1.25 -11.40
N SER A 32 -11.31 -0.28 -11.47
CA SER A 32 -10.35 -0.18 -12.57
C SER A 32 -9.19 -1.16 -12.41
N HIS A 33 -8.52 -1.41 -13.53
CA HIS A 33 -7.40 -2.34 -13.62
C HIS A 33 -6.15 -1.62 -14.17
N PRO A 34 -5.56 -0.67 -13.42
CA PRO A 34 -4.37 0.02 -13.88
C PRO A 34 -3.25 -0.97 -14.18
N ASP A 35 -2.62 -0.82 -15.36
CA ASP A 35 -1.55 -1.70 -15.84
C ASP A 35 -1.92 -3.19 -15.82
N GLY A 36 -3.21 -3.50 -15.99
CA GLY A 36 -3.74 -4.86 -16.14
C GLY A 36 -4.07 -5.59 -14.84
N LEU A 37 -3.86 -4.99 -13.66
CA LEU A 37 -4.17 -5.62 -12.37
C LEU A 37 -5.21 -4.80 -11.59
N SER A 38 -6.05 -5.48 -10.81
CA SER A 38 -7.02 -4.81 -9.93
C SER A 38 -6.31 -4.02 -8.83
N LEU A 39 -7.00 -3.03 -8.25
CA LEU A 39 -6.47 -2.29 -7.09
C LEU A 39 -6.18 -3.20 -5.89
N GLU A 40 -6.95 -4.28 -5.72
CA GLU A 40 -6.70 -5.31 -4.70
C GLU A 40 -5.36 -6.02 -4.95
N THR A 41 -5.11 -6.49 -6.18
CA THR A 41 -3.82 -7.12 -6.52
C THR A 41 -2.65 -6.15 -6.37
N TRP A 42 -2.83 -4.87 -6.70
CA TRP A 42 -1.79 -3.85 -6.43
C TRP A 42 -1.54 -3.64 -4.94
N SER A 43 -2.57 -3.79 -4.10
CA SER A 43 -2.45 -3.73 -2.64
C SER A 43 -1.72 -4.96 -2.09
N GLU A 44 -1.96 -6.15 -2.64
CA GLU A 44 -1.17 -7.35 -2.31
C GLU A 44 0.30 -7.20 -2.70
N ASN A 45 0.55 -6.64 -3.88
CA ASN A 45 1.91 -6.41 -4.37
C ASN A 45 2.68 -5.40 -3.52
N TRP A 46 1.99 -4.47 -2.84
CA TRP A 46 2.62 -3.60 -1.84
C TRP A 46 3.23 -4.41 -0.70
N TRP A 47 2.53 -5.43 -0.19
CA TRP A 47 3.06 -6.32 0.85
C TRP A 47 4.27 -7.11 0.34
N ARG A 48 4.19 -7.65 -0.89
CA ARG A 48 5.31 -8.38 -1.49
C ARG A 48 6.55 -7.49 -1.62
N TRP A 49 6.36 -6.25 -2.07
CA TRP A 49 7.42 -5.26 -2.16
C TRP A 49 8.05 -5.00 -0.79
N VAL A 50 7.26 -4.54 0.19
CA VAL A 50 7.81 -4.08 1.46
C VAL A 50 8.45 -5.20 2.27
N LEU A 51 7.91 -6.43 2.21
CA LEU A 51 8.46 -7.58 2.93
C LEU A 51 9.69 -8.21 2.25
N SER A 52 9.93 -7.89 0.97
CA SER A 52 11.13 -8.36 0.26
C SER A 52 12.40 -7.56 0.59
N ILE A 53 12.25 -6.35 1.13
CA ILE A 53 13.38 -5.45 1.39
C ILE A 53 13.99 -5.77 2.76
N PRO A 54 15.32 -5.97 2.84
CA PRO A 54 16.01 -6.13 4.13
C PRO A 54 15.71 -4.97 5.09
N SER A 55 15.52 -5.27 6.37
CA SER A 55 15.09 -4.27 7.38
C SER A 55 15.97 -3.02 7.42
N ALA A 56 17.29 -3.17 7.26
CA ALA A 56 18.26 -2.07 7.25
C ALA A 56 18.08 -1.07 6.10
N GLN A 57 17.38 -1.45 5.04
CA GLN A 57 17.15 -0.63 3.84
C GLN A 57 15.65 -0.33 3.64
N ASN A 58 14.80 -0.82 4.53
CA ASN A 58 13.36 -0.82 4.31
C ASN A 58 12.76 0.57 4.55
N PRO A 59 12.19 1.23 3.52
CA PRO A 59 11.73 2.60 3.62
C PRO A 59 10.48 2.80 4.47
N ILE A 60 9.83 1.73 4.94
CA ILE A 60 8.77 1.85 5.96
C ILE A 60 9.31 1.89 7.40
N LEU A 61 10.54 1.42 7.62
CA LEU A 61 11.17 1.38 8.94
C LEU A 61 12.05 2.60 9.22
N SER A 62 12.50 3.29 8.18
CA SER A 62 13.31 4.50 8.32
C SER A 62 13.00 5.52 7.24
N VAL A 63 12.73 6.76 7.66
CA VAL A 63 12.45 7.90 6.76
C VAL A 63 13.66 8.38 5.97
N THR A 64 14.87 7.95 6.32
CA THR A 64 16.10 8.28 5.60
C THR A 64 16.48 7.24 4.55
N SER A 65 15.74 6.12 4.47
CA SER A 65 15.99 5.09 3.45
C SER A 65 15.49 5.54 2.08
N ASP A 66 16.07 4.96 1.03
CA ASP A 66 15.69 5.24 -0.35
C ASP A 66 14.25 4.78 -0.64
N CYS A 67 13.39 5.71 -1.08
CA CYS A 67 12.01 5.40 -1.46
C CYS A 67 11.92 4.42 -2.64
N SER A 68 12.95 4.35 -3.50
CA SER A 68 12.96 3.52 -4.70
C SER A 68 13.44 2.08 -4.44
N ALA A 69 13.86 1.77 -3.21
CA ALA A 69 14.37 0.46 -2.84
C ALA A 69 13.39 -0.66 -3.22
N GLY A 70 13.86 -1.60 -4.04
CA GLY A 70 13.06 -2.76 -4.46
C GLY A 70 11.86 -2.42 -5.38
N GLN A 71 11.75 -1.20 -5.89
CA GLN A 71 10.63 -0.79 -6.75
C GLN A 71 10.96 -0.94 -8.23
N GLY A 72 10.33 -1.94 -8.86
CA GLY A 72 10.34 -2.14 -10.30
C GLY A 72 8.92 -2.08 -10.89
N GLY A 73 8.82 -2.00 -12.22
CA GLY A 73 7.53 -2.09 -12.92
C GLY A 73 6.74 -0.78 -13.00
N PRO A 74 5.44 -0.85 -13.30
CA PRO A 74 4.65 0.31 -13.71
C PRO A 74 4.06 1.12 -12.55
N VAL A 75 4.16 0.63 -11.32
CA VAL A 75 3.63 1.29 -10.11
C VAL A 75 4.78 1.62 -9.17
N PHE A 76 4.78 2.85 -8.64
CA PHE A 76 5.63 3.30 -7.56
C PHE A 76 4.79 3.38 -6.28
N TYR A 77 5.11 2.55 -5.30
CA TYR A 77 4.58 2.64 -3.95
C TYR A 77 5.27 3.76 -3.19
N VAL A 78 4.49 4.64 -2.60
CA VAL A 78 4.97 5.65 -1.67
C VAL A 78 5.04 4.96 -0.31
N PRO A 79 6.24 4.70 0.28
CA PRO A 79 6.31 4.05 1.59
C PRO A 79 5.50 4.85 2.65
N PRO A 80 4.69 4.25 3.53
CA PRO A 80 4.08 5.02 4.61
C PRO A 80 5.15 5.58 5.57
N PHE A 81 4.76 6.56 6.38
CA PHE A 81 5.57 6.93 7.54
C PHE A 81 5.44 5.86 8.64
N PRO A 82 6.48 5.67 9.47
CA PRO A 82 6.37 4.77 10.61
C PRO A 82 5.18 5.11 11.51
N VAL A 83 4.54 4.10 12.08
CA VAL A 83 3.37 4.28 12.97
C VAL A 83 3.73 5.21 14.13
N GLY A 84 2.82 6.15 14.45
CA GLY A 84 3.02 7.13 15.52
C GLY A 84 3.87 8.36 15.13
N SER A 85 4.38 8.41 13.89
CA SER A 85 5.11 9.57 13.37
C SER A 85 4.23 10.83 13.35
N LYS A 86 4.83 11.98 13.70
CA LYS A 86 4.20 13.31 13.59
C LYS A 86 5.18 14.27 12.93
N ASN A 87 4.66 15.13 12.05
CA ASN A 87 5.43 16.20 11.39
C ASN A 87 6.69 15.72 10.64
N LEU A 88 6.61 14.56 9.98
CA LEU A 88 7.69 14.07 9.14
C LEU A 88 7.46 14.47 7.68
N THR A 89 8.55 14.85 7.02
CA THR A 89 8.57 15.15 5.58
C THR A 89 9.65 14.31 4.94
N ARG A 90 9.40 13.84 3.73
CA ARG A 90 10.39 13.20 2.88
C ARG A 90 10.11 13.52 1.42
N SER A 91 11.13 13.40 0.58
CA SER A 91 11.01 13.54 -0.86
C SER A 91 11.35 12.21 -1.52
N CYS A 92 10.51 11.75 -2.44
CA CYS A 92 10.75 10.55 -3.24
C CYS A 92 10.74 10.95 -4.71
N VAL A 93 11.72 10.45 -5.48
CA VAL A 93 11.74 10.64 -6.94
C VAL A 93 10.98 9.49 -7.60
N VAL A 94 9.95 9.84 -8.37
CA VAL A 94 9.14 8.88 -9.12
C VAL A 94 9.48 9.02 -10.60
N GLU A 95 9.82 7.91 -11.24
CA GLU A 95 10.06 7.91 -12.69
C GLU A 95 8.77 8.26 -13.44
N GLN A 96 8.92 9.03 -14.51
CA GLN A 96 7.80 9.44 -15.35
C GLN A 96 7.05 8.22 -15.90
N GLY A 97 5.71 8.34 -15.98
CA GLY A 97 4.86 7.31 -16.55
C GLY A 97 4.48 6.18 -15.58
N LYS A 98 4.99 6.18 -14.34
CA LYS A 98 4.51 5.27 -13.30
C LYS A 98 3.20 5.76 -12.69
N ALA A 99 2.30 4.83 -12.38
CA ALA A 99 1.24 5.09 -11.42
C ALA A 99 1.85 5.16 -10.00
N VAL A 100 1.26 5.96 -9.14
CA VAL A 100 1.64 6.14 -7.74
C VAL A 100 0.60 5.48 -6.86
N ALA A 101 1.05 4.59 -5.99
CA ALA A 101 0.22 3.90 -5.02
C ALA A 101 0.53 4.42 -3.61
N ILE A 102 -0.48 4.99 -2.95
CA ILE A 102 -0.39 5.48 -1.58
C ILE A 102 -1.18 4.54 -0.69
N THR A 103 -0.51 3.97 0.31
CA THR A 103 -1.18 3.19 1.36
C THR A 103 -1.76 4.15 2.38
N LEU A 104 -3.08 4.17 2.50
CA LEU A 104 -3.81 5.01 3.48
C LEU A 104 -3.82 4.35 4.85
N SER A 105 -4.00 3.04 4.87
CA SER A 105 -3.95 2.21 6.06
C SER A 105 -3.47 0.81 5.72
N SER A 106 -2.80 0.18 6.67
CA SER A 106 -2.36 -1.21 6.59
C SER A 106 -2.45 -1.83 7.97
N VAL A 107 -3.02 -3.03 8.04
CA VAL A 107 -3.02 -3.86 9.25
C VAL A 107 -2.22 -5.11 8.96
N LEU A 108 -1.23 -5.37 9.82
CA LEU A 108 -0.42 -6.58 9.84
C LEU A 108 -0.68 -7.31 11.15
N ASN A 109 -1.00 -8.59 11.05
CA ASN A 109 -0.98 -9.50 12.19
C ASN A 109 0.28 -10.35 12.08
N ASP A 110 1.20 -10.21 13.02
CA ASP A 110 2.52 -10.82 13.05
C ASP A 110 2.55 -12.20 13.73
N TYR A 111 1.37 -12.82 13.91
CA TYR A 111 1.22 -14.19 14.43
C TYR A 111 2.17 -15.17 13.72
N PRO A 112 2.97 -15.96 14.46
CA PRO A 112 2.88 -16.24 15.90
C PRO A 112 3.67 -15.32 16.85
N CYS A 113 4.24 -14.22 16.38
CA CYS A 113 4.93 -13.23 17.22
C CYS A 113 3.95 -12.09 17.59
N PRO A 114 4.08 -11.38 18.73
CA PRO A 114 5.03 -11.53 19.84
C PRO A 114 4.39 -12.09 21.14
N ASP A 115 3.07 -12.30 21.19
CA ASP A 115 2.31 -12.75 22.37
C ASP A 115 1.80 -14.20 22.19
N PRO A 116 2.21 -15.17 23.03
CA PRO A 116 1.73 -16.55 22.94
C PRO A 116 0.23 -16.73 23.24
N ALA A 117 -0.43 -15.73 23.83
CA ALA A 117 -1.88 -15.74 24.01
C ALA A 117 -2.63 -15.31 22.74
N PHE A 118 -1.97 -14.65 21.80
CA PHE A 118 -2.54 -14.28 20.50
C PHE A 118 -2.47 -15.49 19.56
N GLN A 119 -3.48 -16.36 19.60
CA GLN A 119 -3.53 -17.57 18.78
C GLN A 119 -4.97 -17.89 18.35
N PRO A 120 -5.17 -18.62 17.23
CA PRO A 120 -6.50 -19.06 16.83
C PRO A 120 -7.20 -19.85 17.93
N ALA A 121 -8.50 -19.61 18.13
CA ALA A 121 -9.31 -20.43 19.02
C ALA A 121 -9.35 -21.89 18.50
N PRO A 122 -9.60 -22.90 19.38
CA PRO A 122 -9.73 -24.28 18.93
C PRO A 122 -10.75 -24.43 17.79
N GLY A 123 -10.30 -24.92 16.63
CA GLY A 123 -11.15 -25.10 15.44
C GLY A 123 -11.34 -23.86 14.56
N GLN A 124 -10.82 -22.69 14.95
CA GLN A 124 -10.83 -21.49 14.11
C GLN A 124 -9.78 -21.61 12.99
N SER A 125 -10.14 -21.21 11.77
CA SER A 125 -9.18 -21.15 10.68
C SER A 125 -8.18 -20.01 10.91
N LEU A 126 -6.94 -20.18 10.43
CA LEU A 126 -5.93 -19.12 10.49
C LEU A 126 -6.40 -17.88 9.72
N PHE A 127 -7.11 -18.05 8.60
CA PHE A 127 -7.65 -16.95 7.82
C PHE A 127 -8.66 -16.13 8.63
N ASP A 128 -9.65 -16.77 9.27
CA ASP A 128 -10.67 -16.08 10.06
C ASP A 128 -10.06 -15.38 11.28
N PHE A 129 -9.07 -16.02 11.91
CA PHE A 129 -8.30 -15.43 13.01
C PHE A 129 -7.59 -14.15 12.57
N LEU A 130 -6.85 -14.19 11.46
CA LEU A 130 -6.13 -13.02 10.95
C LEU A 130 -7.07 -11.95 10.38
N LEU A 131 -8.24 -12.32 9.86
CA LEU A 131 -9.23 -11.38 9.36
C LEU A 131 -9.93 -10.61 10.49
N ALA A 132 -10.21 -11.26 11.63
CA ALA A 132 -10.89 -10.64 12.76
C ALA A 132 -10.18 -9.36 13.25
N GLY A 133 -8.85 -9.39 13.34
CA GLY A 133 -8.06 -8.22 13.71
C GLY A 133 -8.17 -7.07 12.70
N ALA A 134 -8.32 -7.37 11.41
CA ALA A 134 -8.46 -6.35 10.37
C ALA A 134 -9.86 -5.72 10.32
N VAL A 135 -10.92 -6.45 10.73
CA VAL A 135 -12.32 -5.95 10.76
C VAL A 135 -12.58 -5.05 11.97
N ALA A 136 -11.74 -5.12 13.01
CA ALA A 136 -11.89 -4.33 14.23
C ALA A 136 -11.37 -2.87 14.12
N PHE A 137 -10.77 -2.49 12.98
CA PHE A 137 -10.28 -1.14 12.67
C PHE A 137 -11.12 -0.48 11.59
#